data_AF-A0A976MDV9-F1
#
_entry.id   AF-A0A976MDV9-F1
#
_cell.length_a   1.000
_cell.length_b   1.000
_cell.length_c   1.000
_cell.angle_alpha   90.00
_cell.angle_beta   90.00
_cell.angle_gamma   90.00
#
_symmetry.space_group_name_H-M   'P 1'
#
loop_
_entity.id
_entity.type
_entity.pdbx_description
1 polymer ?
#
loop_
_entity_poly.entity_id
_entity_poly.type
_entity_poly.pdbx_seq_one_letter_code
_entity_poly.pdbx_strand_id
1 'polypeptide(L)'
;MLSILAREPLKTIRNRIRSHKNLIFKTFSTLNEDHTTADRQNLNLESKNQDKFRYFTKDEIERLPFSDPYFEHLEGNYYEAPADLNTKSVSESPLILRSNVGVGFMALNSEYVGSGCIASLCREMSDLETNVYKRMVVLTSMTRNVFSKGLDMSEISLFFESYSKLAGLNTNKNLLGSKMDQIKEGLDHYLNNICDLLYIIRTYKKPLLVYGNGQMEAFGANLCFISSNSACYKHSSYQLNLSNEYYNTFGSSFMLSNLKGNMGEYLLLTNDKLTGEELIWAGLVKKFIEPNTINNIQITSDRLVELPEKYVETYINDFNLNVCKEYRLKEYEPIIEFHFKHNTISDIINSIKKSYLKRMSQSGVKLEVSKVKKFETELLKMMERTSVNKNIQQLFNIIKKLKMVRCNILSELNITPKEWNEMVSLSYKSSTTIKEDNMKLLYGLIMEILLIESLSMELELFYSYPHQDSLSKYLNTKFKMTRNDYEYKAYARNEMSLSNIRRLKELNINYNHKTGCEYDKTFMKQLESRYRADHLKDKFRMMKNILNIP
;
A
#
# COMPACT_ATOMS: atom_id res chain seq x y z
N MET A 1 12.88 12.58 -29.76
CA MET A 1 11.69 11.71 -29.83
C MET A 1 10.63 12.11 -28.80
N LEU A 2 10.87 12.13 -27.49
CA LEU A 2 9.91 12.70 -26.52
C LEU A 2 9.65 14.22 -26.69
N SER A 3 10.54 14.91 -27.40
CA SER A 3 10.48 16.33 -27.80
C SER A 3 9.28 16.75 -28.67
N ILE A 4 8.34 15.85 -28.98
CA ILE A 4 7.16 16.10 -29.82
C ILE A 4 5.91 16.40 -28.97
N LEU A 5 5.89 16.00 -27.69
CA LEU A 5 4.77 16.23 -26.76
C LEU A 5 5.14 17.10 -25.55
N ALA A 6 6.43 17.17 -25.17
CA ALA A 6 6.91 18.06 -24.11
C ALA A 6 7.78 19.17 -24.68
N ARG A 7 7.45 20.44 -24.38
CA ARG A 7 8.25 21.62 -24.78
C ARG A 7 9.55 21.80 -23.97
N GLU A 8 9.68 21.14 -22.82
CA GLU A 8 10.90 21.15 -21.99
C GLU A 8 11.32 19.72 -21.59
N PRO A 9 12.61 19.47 -21.29
CA PRO A 9 13.06 18.18 -20.78
C PRO A 9 12.47 17.83 -19.40
N LEU A 10 12.13 16.55 -19.19
CA LEU A 10 11.62 16.00 -17.92
C LEU A 10 12.49 16.36 -16.70
N LYS A 11 13.83 16.38 -16.88
CA LYS A 11 14.79 16.76 -15.85
C LYS A 11 14.61 18.21 -15.37
N THR A 12 14.21 19.12 -16.26
CA THR A 12 13.95 20.53 -15.92
C THR A 12 12.70 20.65 -15.05
N ILE A 13 11.63 19.93 -15.40
CA ILE A 13 10.37 19.89 -14.64
C ILE A 13 10.62 19.31 -13.24
N ARG A 14 11.28 18.15 -13.14
CA ARG A 14 11.59 17.46 -11.88
C ARG A 14 12.49 18.28 -10.95
N ASN A 15 13.36 19.13 -11.49
CA ASN A 15 14.22 20.02 -10.72
C ASN A 15 13.52 21.31 -10.26
N ARG A 16 12.68 21.93 -11.11
CA ARG A 16 11.98 23.19 -10.81
C ARG A 16 11.02 23.06 -9.62
N ILE A 17 10.50 21.87 -9.37
CA ILE A 17 9.66 21.53 -8.21
C ILE A 17 10.50 21.35 -6.92
N ARG A 18 11.72 20.82 -7.02
CA ARG A 18 12.57 20.43 -5.87
C ARG A 18 13.44 21.56 -5.30
N SER A 19 13.57 22.70 -5.97
CA SER A 19 14.61 23.71 -5.68
C SER A 19 14.33 24.68 -4.53
N HIS A 20 13.50 24.31 -3.53
CA HIS A 20 13.13 25.18 -2.40
C HIS A 20 13.13 24.46 -1.04
N LYS A 21 14.32 24.34 -0.43
CA LYS A 21 14.67 24.82 0.93
C LYS A 21 15.96 24.16 1.44
N ASN A 22 16.81 24.95 2.11
CA ASN A 22 17.92 24.47 2.93
C ASN A 22 17.63 24.81 4.40
N LEU A 23 17.98 23.91 5.33
CA LEU A 23 18.62 24.25 6.61
C LEU A 23 19.13 22.99 7.33
N ILE A 24 19.91 23.17 8.39
CA ILE A 24 20.83 22.17 8.94
C ILE A 24 20.53 21.93 10.43
N PHE A 25 20.56 20.66 10.86
CA PHE A 25 20.39 20.29 12.28
C PHE A 25 21.71 19.88 12.95
N LYS A 26 21.79 20.13 14.27
CA LYS A 26 22.73 19.46 15.17
C LYS A 26 22.03 18.88 16.40
N THR A 27 21.81 17.57 16.31
CA THR A 27 22.18 16.56 17.31
C THR A 27 21.65 16.60 18.76
N PHE A 28 21.11 15.43 19.14
CA PHE A 28 21.28 14.73 20.43
C PHE A 28 20.36 15.03 21.64
N SER A 29 20.44 14.05 22.54
CA SER A 29 19.98 14.01 23.93
C SER A 29 18.48 14.22 24.16
N THR A 30 17.65 13.29 23.66
CA THR A 30 17.12 12.08 24.35
C THR A 30 16.44 12.30 25.72
N LEU A 31 15.45 11.46 26.14
CA LEU A 31 15.47 10.55 27.32
C LEU A 31 14.06 10.58 28.06
N ASN A 32 13.23 9.58 28.50
CA ASN A 32 12.92 8.11 28.37
C ASN A 32 12.80 7.12 29.61
N GLU A 33 11.75 7.03 30.47
CA GLU A 33 11.48 5.79 31.31
C GLU A 33 10.02 5.72 31.82
N ASP A 34 9.34 4.60 32.18
CA ASP A 34 9.30 3.12 31.89
C ASP A 34 8.06 2.54 32.71
N HIS A 35 7.67 1.24 32.64
CA HIS A 35 6.85 0.41 33.60
C HIS A 35 5.51 -0.32 33.18
N THR A 36 5.20 -1.50 33.78
CA THR A 36 4.03 -2.41 33.59
C THR A 36 3.68 -3.21 34.87
N THR A 37 2.50 -3.83 34.93
CA THR A 37 2.31 -5.26 35.29
C THR A 37 0.86 -5.72 35.09
N ALA A 38 0.60 -7.03 35.26
CA ALA A 38 -0.68 -7.75 35.05
C ALA A 38 -1.11 -7.89 33.57
N ASP A 39 -1.68 -9.02 33.11
CA ASP A 39 -2.37 -10.07 33.87
C ASP A 39 -2.07 -11.52 33.42
N ARG A 40 -2.46 -12.49 34.26
CA ARG A 40 -2.46 -13.94 33.95
C ARG A 40 -3.58 -14.66 34.71
N GLN A 41 -4.59 -15.20 34.00
CA GLN A 41 -5.32 -16.40 34.44
C GLN A 41 -6.22 -17.00 33.36
N ASN A 42 -6.54 -18.29 33.55
CA ASN A 42 -7.61 -19.07 32.91
C ASN A 42 -7.53 -19.31 31.39
N LEU A 43 -7.05 -20.49 31.01
CA LEU A 43 -7.94 -21.60 30.62
C LEU A 43 -7.15 -22.92 30.51
N ASN A 44 -7.69 -24.01 31.06
CA ASN A 44 -7.21 -25.38 30.86
C ASN A 44 -8.26 -26.14 30.04
N LEU A 45 -7.83 -26.87 29.00
CA LEU A 45 -8.61 -27.88 28.28
C LEU A 45 -7.73 -29.10 27.98
N GLU A 46 -8.35 -30.27 27.83
CA GLU A 46 -7.68 -31.55 28.03
C GLU A 46 -6.87 -32.08 26.83
N SER A 47 -5.81 -32.82 27.14
CA SER A 47 -4.83 -33.35 26.19
C SER A 47 -5.30 -34.65 25.52
N LYS A 48 -6.02 -34.54 24.38
CA LYS A 48 -6.40 -35.72 23.59
C LYS A 48 -6.39 -35.61 22.05
N ASN A 49 -5.61 -34.67 21.51
CA ASN A 49 -5.03 -34.75 20.16
C ASN A 49 -3.60 -34.22 20.22
N GLN A 50 -2.60 -35.11 20.20
CA GLN A 50 -1.20 -34.72 20.01
C GLN A 50 -0.85 -34.87 18.54
N ASP A 51 -1.00 -33.79 17.79
CA ASP A 51 -0.47 -33.70 16.43
C ASP A 51 1.05 -33.85 16.46
N LYS A 52 1.52 -34.97 15.91
CA LYS A 52 2.96 -35.24 15.81
C LYS A 52 3.53 -34.40 14.67
N PHE A 53 4.09 -33.25 15.03
CA PHE A 53 4.82 -32.36 14.12
C PHE A 53 5.71 -33.16 13.16
N ARG A 54 5.42 -33.09 11.86
CA ARG A 54 6.37 -33.50 10.82
C ARG A 54 7.41 -32.41 10.67
N TYR A 55 8.62 -32.69 11.16
CA TYR A 55 9.80 -31.89 10.83
C TYR A 55 10.15 -32.14 9.37
N PHE A 56 9.96 -31.15 8.51
CA PHE A 56 10.45 -31.20 7.14
C PHE A 56 11.90 -30.74 7.10
N THR A 57 12.76 -31.57 6.52
CA THR A 57 14.13 -31.21 6.17
C THR A 57 14.17 -30.37 4.89
N LYS A 58 15.27 -29.64 4.67
CA LYS A 58 15.46 -28.79 3.49
C LYS A 58 15.28 -29.59 2.18
N ASP A 59 15.79 -30.81 2.16
CA ASP A 59 15.78 -31.72 1.01
C ASP A 59 14.39 -32.27 0.66
N GLU A 60 13.42 -32.21 1.59
CA GLU A 60 12.02 -32.60 1.35
C GLU A 60 11.21 -31.45 0.74
N ILE A 61 11.48 -30.21 1.16
CA ILE A 61 10.87 -28.99 0.59
C ILE A 61 11.29 -28.82 -0.88
N GLU A 62 12.53 -29.17 -1.23
CA GLU A 62 13.08 -29.12 -2.59
C GLU A 62 12.57 -30.24 -3.52
N ARG A 63 11.70 -31.14 -3.05
CA ARG A 63 11.22 -32.33 -3.80
C ARG A 63 9.70 -32.42 -3.97
N LEU A 64 8.93 -31.42 -3.54
CA LEU A 64 7.48 -31.40 -3.81
C LEU A 64 7.22 -31.32 -5.32
N PRO A 65 6.33 -32.17 -5.88
CA PRO A 65 6.10 -32.22 -7.33
C PRO A 65 5.33 -30.99 -7.83
N PHE A 66 5.63 -30.58 -9.06
CA PHE A 66 5.03 -29.41 -9.73
C PHE A 66 3.51 -29.51 -10.02
N SER A 67 2.86 -30.59 -9.59
CA SER A 67 1.47 -30.94 -9.90
C SER A 67 0.45 -30.58 -8.81
N ASP A 68 0.90 -30.32 -7.58
CA ASP A 68 -0.01 -30.28 -6.43
C ASP A 68 -0.87 -29.00 -6.43
N PRO A 69 -2.17 -29.09 -6.06
CA PRO A 69 -3.10 -27.97 -6.14
C PRO A 69 -2.73 -26.83 -5.20
N TYR A 70 -3.29 -25.64 -5.47
CA TYR A 70 -2.88 -24.39 -4.83
C TYR A 70 -3.27 -24.34 -3.34
N PHE A 71 -2.34 -24.82 -2.51
CA PHE A 71 -2.39 -25.01 -1.06
C PHE A 71 -3.32 -26.14 -0.59
N GLU A 72 -2.73 -27.20 0.00
CA GLU A 72 -3.47 -28.07 0.92
C GLU A 72 -3.90 -27.25 2.15
N HIS A 73 -5.08 -27.58 2.70
CA HIS A 73 -5.64 -26.89 3.85
C HIS A 73 -4.88 -27.25 5.14
N LEU A 74 -3.88 -26.44 5.49
CA LEU A 74 -3.40 -26.33 6.86
C LEU A 74 -4.19 -25.21 7.57
N GLU A 75 -5.27 -25.60 8.25
CA GLU A 75 -5.88 -24.78 9.31
C GLU A 75 -4.95 -24.78 10.53
N GLY A 76 -3.84 -24.04 10.43
CA GLY A 76 -3.03 -23.70 11.59
C GLY A 76 -3.89 -22.99 12.63
N ASN A 77 -3.63 -23.21 13.92
CA ASN A 77 -4.39 -22.56 14.98
C ASN A 77 -3.91 -21.10 15.15
N TYR A 78 -4.29 -20.23 14.20
CA TYR A 78 -3.75 -18.88 14.02
C TYR A 78 -3.93 -17.95 15.23
N TYR A 79 -4.79 -18.29 16.19
CA TYR A 79 -4.94 -17.57 17.46
C TYR A 79 -3.68 -17.63 18.36
N GLU A 80 -2.76 -18.58 18.14
CA GLU A 80 -1.50 -18.69 18.88
C GLU A 80 -0.27 -18.26 18.06
N ALA A 81 -0.45 -17.78 16.82
CA ALA A 81 0.64 -17.32 15.98
C ALA A 81 1.24 -15.99 16.51
N PRO A 82 2.54 -15.91 16.85
CA PRO A 82 3.10 -14.72 17.47
C PRO A 82 3.31 -13.58 16.45
N ALA A 83 2.63 -12.46 16.69
CA ALA A 83 2.80 -11.18 15.99
C ALA A 83 4.29 -10.72 15.87
N ASP A 84 4.61 -9.88 14.87
CA ASP A 84 5.87 -9.87 14.09
C ASP A 84 7.16 -9.53 14.88
N LEU A 85 7.54 -10.41 15.80
CA LEU A 85 8.65 -10.19 16.73
C LEU A 85 9.38 -11.49 17.15
N ASN A 86 8.80 -12.65 16.83
CA ASN A 86 9.25 -13.95 17.33
C ASN A 86 9.46 -15.00 16.24
N THR A 87 9.68 -14.59 14.99
CA THR A 87 10.25 -15.45 13.96
C THR A 87 11.64 -15.94 14.42
N LYS A 88 11.75 -17.25 14.68
CA LYS A 88 12.96 -17.95 15.14
C LYS A 88 13.59 -18.77 14.02
N SER A 89 12.82 -19.12 12.99
CA SER A 89 13.16 -20.00 11.89
C SER A 89 12.73 -19.44 10.54
N VAL A 90 13.34 -19.93 9.45
CA VAL A 90 12.99 -19.54 8.07
C VAL A 90 11.55 -19.95 7.72
N SER A 91 11.06 -21.04 8.31
CA SER A 91 9.67 -21.54 8.21
C SER A 91 8.61 -20.61 8.78
N GLU A 92 8.97 -19.69 9.68
CA GLU A 92 8.05 -18.71 10.28
C GLU A 92 8.08 -17.34 9.56
N SER A 93 8.75 -17.22 8.41
CA SER A 93 8.87 -15.94 7.69
C SER A 93 7.49 -15.34 7.35
N PRO A 94 7.26 -14.03 7.58
CA PRO A 94 6.00 -13.38 7.19
C PRO A 94 5.88 -13.20 5.68
N LEU A 95 6.99 -13.34 4.95
CA LEU A 95 7.06 -13.34 3.49
C LEU A 95 7.69 -14.64 3.01
N ILE A 96 6.93 -15.45 2.26
CA ILE A 96 7.43 -16.66 1.61
C ILE A 96 7.83 -16.33 0.17
N LEU A 97 8.99 -16.83 -0.25
CA LEU A 97 9.58 -16.59 -1.57
C LEU A 97 9.61 -17.89 -2.38
N ARG A 98 9.17 -17.83 -3.64
CA ARG A 98 9.35 -18.90 -4.64
C ARG A 98 9.97 -18.30 -5.90
N SER A 99 10.92 -19.01 -6.51
CA SER A 99 11.86 -18.40 -7.47
C SER A 99 12.08 -19.28 -8.71
N ASN A 100 11.09 -19.31 -9.61
CA ASN A 100 11.19 -19.97 -10.92
C ASN A 100 12.04 -19.11 -11.88
N VAL A 101 12.54 -19.63 -13.01
CA VAL A 101 13.61 -18.93 -13.76
C VAL A 101 13.18 -17.54 -14.23
N GLY A 102 12.00 -17.43 -14.85
CA GLY A 102 11.48 -16.15 -15.37
C GLY A 102 10.64 -15.30 -14.41
N VAL A 103 10.22 -15.82 -13.25
CA VAL A 103 9.24 -15.16 -12.37
C VAL A 103 9.67 -15.14 -10.91
N GLY A 104 9.51 -14.01 -10.23
CA GLY A 104 9.64 -13.92 -8.78
C GLY A 104 8.26 -14.03 -8.13
N PHE A 105 8.06 -15.00 -7.25
CA PHE A 105 6.82 -15.16 -6.48
C PHE A 105 7.04 -14.80 -5.02
N MET A 106 6.19 -13.92 -4.51
CA MET A 106 6.15 -13.47 -3.12
C MET A 106 4.75 -13.76 -2.56
N ALA A 107 4.68 -14.43 -1.41
CA ALA A 107 3.43 -14.78 -0.75
C ALA A 107 3.43 -14.26 0.70
N LEU A 108 2.43 -13.44 1.04
CA LEU A 108 2.18 -13.00 2.40
C LEU A 108 1.73 -14.20 3.26
N ASN A 109 2.47 -14.47 4.33
CA ASN A 109 2.26 -15.60 5.24
C ASN A 109 1.58 -15.18 6.56
N SER A 110 1.02 -13.96 6.59
CA SER A 110 0.32 -13.36 7.74
C SER A 110 -0.88 -12.56 7.23
N GLU A 111 -1.94 -12.46 8.03
CA GLU A 111 -3.05 -11.56 7.76
C GLU A 111 -2.67 -10.08 7.91
N TYR A 112 -1.71 -9.78 8.79
CA TYR A 112 -1.24 -8.43 9.09
C TYR A 112 0.22 -8.23 8.67
N VAL A 113 0.53 -7.04 8.16
CA VAL A 113 1.85 -6.71 7.61
C VAL A 113 2.66 -5.93 8.65
N GLY A 114 3.51 -6.64 9.38
CA GLY A 114 4.49 -6.05 10.29
C GLY A 114 5.75 -5.53 9.58
N SER A 115 6.61 -4.84 10.31
CA SER A 115 7.84 -4.21 9.82
C SER A 115 8.82 -5.19 9.19
N GLY A 116 8.89 -6.43 9.70
CA GLY A 116 9.71 -7.49 9.13
C GLY A 116 9.24 -7.84 7.73
N CYS A 117 7.92 -7.92 7.53
CA CYS A 117 7.31 -8.11 6.22
C CYS A 117 7.53 -6.89 5.29
N ILE A 118 7.34 -5.66 5.77
CA ILE A 118 7.54 -4.42 4.99
C ILE A 118 8.98 -4.32 4.48
N ALA A 119 9.96 -4.48 5.38
CA ALA A 119 11.38 -4.44 5.05
C ALA A 119 11.76 -5.54 4.03
N SER A 120 11.25 -6.76 4.24
CA SER A 120 11.46 -7.89 3.31
C SER A 120 10.87 -7.60 1.93
N LEU A 121 9.65 -7.06 1.84
CA LEU A 121 9.01 -6.69 0.57
C LEU A 121 9.82 -5.60 -0.16
N CYS A 122 10.25 -4.54 0.52
CA CYS A 122 11.09 -3.49 -0.06
C CYS A 122 12.39 -4.02 -0.66
N ARG A 123 13.05 -4.94 0.06
CA ARG A 123 14.27 -5.60 -0.39
C ARG A 123 14.02 -6.53 -1.59
N GLU A 124 13.16 -7.53 -1.43
CA GLU A 124 12.95 -8.57 -2.43
C GLU A 124 12.36 -8.00 -3.73
N MET A 125 11.51 -6.97 -3.65
CA MET A 125 11.09 -6.23 -4.84
C MET A 125 12.28 -5.55 -5.55
N SER A 126 13.22 -4.95 -4.82
CA SER A 126 14.41 -4.31 -5.40
C SER A 126 15.36 -5.33 -6.04
N ASP A 127 15.59 -6.46 -5.37
CA ASP A 127 16.46 -7.54 -5.85
C ASP A 127 15.84 -8.23 -7.09
N LEU A 128 14.52 -8.46 -7.11
CA LEU A 128 13.80 -8.99 -8.28
C LEU A 128 13.70 -7.99 -9.45
N GLU A 129 13.72 -6.67 -9.19
CA GLU A 129 13.71 -5.66 -10.26
C GLU A 129 15.05 -5.59 -10.99
N THR A 130 16.17 -5.72 -10.27
CA THR A 130 17.50 -5.74 -10.89
C THR A 130 17.82 -7.07 -11.57
N ASN A 131 17.35 -8.20 -11.03
CA ASN A 131 17.66 -9.55 -11.53
C ASN A 131 17.32 -9.74 -13.03
N VAL A 132 18.32 -10.11 -13.83
CA VAL A 132 18.22 -10.18 -15.30
C VAL A 132 17.29 -11.27 -15.83
N TYR A 133 17.15 -12.38 -15.12
CA TYR A 133 16.34 -13.52 -15.57
C TYR A 133 14.85 -13.30 -15.28
N LYS A 134 14.53 -12.51 -14.25
CA LYS A 134 13.17 -12.19 -13.84
C LYS A 134 12.53 -11.20 -14.82
N ARG A 135 11.46 -11.62 -15.49
CA ARG A 135 10.65 -10.81 -16.41
C ARG A 135 9.32 -10.36 -15.81
N MET A 136 8.88 -11.06 -14.75
CA MET A 136 7.63 -10.80 -14.05
C MET A 136 7.82 -11.03 -12.55
N VAL A 137 7.03 -10.32 -11.75
CA VAL A 137 6.93 -10.54 -10.30
C VAL A 137 5.46 -10.68 -9.93
N VAL A 138 5.16 -11.60 -9.02
CA VAL A 138 3.82 -11.82 -8.46
C VAL A 138 3.87 -11.64 -6.95
N LEU A 139 2.96 -10.82 -6.42
CA LEU A 139 2.66 -10.74 -4.98
C LEU A 139 1.26 -11.29 -4.75
N THR A 140 1.11 -12.24 -3.84
CA THR A 140 -0.19 -12.75 -3.38
C THR A 140 -0.15 -13.11 -1.89
N SER A 141 -1.17 -13.77 -1.35
CA SER A 141 -1.19 -14.33 0.01
C SER A 141 -1.21 -15.85 -0.03
N MET A 142 -0.68 -16.47 1.04
CA MET A 142 -0.74 -17.92 1.26
C MET A 142 -2.18 -18.42 1.45
N THR A 143 -3.02 -17.66 2.17
CA THR A 143 -4.43 -18.03 2.34
C THR A 143 -5.28 -17.50 1.18
N ARG A 144 -6.31 -18.25 0.80
CA ARG A 144 -7.36 -17.80 -0.14
C ARG A 144 -8.41 -16.88 0.51
N ASN A 145 -8.52 -16.90 1.84
CA ASN A 145 -9.58 -16.21 2.57
C ASN A 145 -9.21 -14.75 2.86
N VAL A 146 -7.94 -14.48 3.15
CA VAL A 146 -7.40 -13.16 3.51
C VAL A 146 -6.14 -12.90 2.70
N PHE A 147 -6.12 -11.76 2.01
CA PHE A 147 -4.93 -11.20 1.39
C PHE A 147 -4.12 -10.41 2.42
N SER A 148 -4.74 -9.40 3.04
CA SER A 148 -4.25 -8.72 4.24
C SER A 148 -5.31 -7.81 4.84
N LYS A 149 -5.32 -7.69 6.16
CA LYS A 149 -6.19 -6.82 6.98
C LYS A 149 -5.55 -5.46 7.32
N GLY A 150 -4.31 -5.20 6.90
CA GLY A 150 -3.58 -3.95 7.19
C GLY A 150 -2.21 -4.16 7.85
N LEU A 151 -1.70 -3.11 8.46
CA LEU A 151 -0.47 -3.11 9.27
C LEU A 151 -0.64 -3.92 10.56
N ASP A 152 0.45 -4.44 11.11
CA ASP A 152 0.45 -4.96 12.49
C ASP A 152 0.27 -3.81 13.48
N MET A 153 -0.95 -3.67 14.00
CA MET A 153 -1.31 -2.63 14.97
C MET A 153 -0.47 -2.75 16.26
N SER A 154 0.02 -3.94 16.62
CA SER A 154 0.77 -4.14 17.87
C SER A 154 2.17 -3.53 17.84
N GLU A 155 2.83 -3.47 16.67
CA GLU A 155 4.07 -2.72 16.50
C GLU A 155 3.85 -1.21 16.68
N ILE A 156 2.71 -0.71 16.19
CA ILE A 156 2.38 0.72 16.23
C ILE A 156 1.96 1.14 17.64
N SER A 157 1.10 0.36 18.30
CA SER A 157 0.82 0.49 19.73
C SER A 157 2.10 0.43 20.56
N LEU A 158 3.05 -0.46 20.24
CA LEU A 158 4.32 -0.55 20.95
C LEU A 158 5.17 0.73 20.84
N PHE A 159 5.15 1.44 19.70
CA PHE A 159 5.75 2.79 19.60
C PHE A 159 5.04 3.82 20.49
N PHE A 160 3.70 3.85 20.49
CA PHE A 160 2.90 4.82 21.24
C PHE A 160 2.91 4.58 22.76
N GLU A 161 2.62 3.36 23.19
CA GLU A 161 2.52 2.93 24.59
C GLU A 161 3.86 3.05 25.29
N SER A 162 4.94 2.58 24.64
CA SER A 162 6.29 2.78 25.17
C SER A 162 6.51 4.29 25.31
N TYR A 163 6.49 5.08 24.24
CA TYR A 163 6.73 6.54 24.34
C TYR A 163 5.89 7.22 25.43
N SER A 164 4.62 6.85 25.57
CA SER A 164 3.71 7.42 26.57
C SER A 164 4.18 7.11 27.99
N LYS A 165 4.48 5.83 28.26
CA LYS A 165 5.02 5.37 29.54
C LYS A 165 6.34 6.08 29.88
N LEU A 166 7.15 6.29 28.85
CA LEU A 166 8.48 6.89 28.90
C LEU A 166 8.54 8.38 29.21
N ALA A 167 7.42 9.08 28.98
CA ALA A 167 7.23 10.45 29.40
C ALA A 167 6.69 10.55 30.84
N GLY A 168 6.42 9.41 31.49
CA GLY A 168 5.76 9.32 32.79
C GLY A 168 6.68 9.30 34.00
N LEU A 169 7.91 8.76 33.91
CA LEU A 169 8.81 8.67 35.07
C LEU A 169 9.77 9.85 35.23
N ASN A 170 10.16 10.07 36.49
CA ASN A 170 11.02 11.16 36.95
C ASN A 170 12.43 10.67 37.32
N THR A 171 12.98 9.74 36.54
CA THR A 171 14.33 9.18 36.76
C THR A 171 15.43 10.10 36.19
N ASN A 172 16.62 9.55 35.93
CA ASN A 172 17.80 10.31 35.52
C ASN A 172 17.69 10.92 34.11
N LYS A 173 17.41 12.24 33.99
CA LYS A 173 17.25 12.96 32.69
C LYS A 173 18.34 12.71 31.65
N ASN A 174 19.51 12.17 32.03
CA ASN A 174 20.64 11.82 31.16
C ASN A 174 20.98 10.31 31.06
N LEU A 175 20.28 9.40 31.76
CA LEU A 175 20.26 7.96 31.39
C LEU A 175 18.95 7.58 30.74
N LEU A 176 17.82 8.02 31.33
CA LEU A 176 16.41 7.68 31.04
C LEU A 176 16.38 6.82 29.77
N GLY A 177 16.65 7.46 28.63
CA GLY A 177 17.15 6.69 27.50
C GLY A 177 17.43 7.47 26.24
N SER A 178 18.63 7.26 25.71
CA SER A 178 18.88 7.30 24.27
C SER A 178 17.74 6.62 23.47
N LYS A 179 17.16 5.57 24.08
CA LYS A 179 15.83 4.99 23.87
C LYS A 179 14.74 5.95 23.28
N MET A 180 14.59 7.23 23.68
CA MET A 180 13.49 8.12 23.19
C MET A 180 13.70 8.51 21.72
N ASP A 181 14.86 9.11 21.41
CA ASP A 181 15.12 9.49 20.02
C ASP A 181 15.41 8.23 19.18
N GLN A 182 15.82 7.10 19.79
CA GLN A 182 15.82 5.79 19.13
C GLN A 182 14.40 5.31 18.77
N ILE A 183 13.39 5.58 19.59
CA ILE A 183 11.97 5.32 19.33
C ILE A 183 11.46 6.22 18.20
N LYS A 184 11.72 7.54 18.24
CA LYS A 184 11.45 8.44 17.10
C LYS A 184 12.05 7.90 15.81
N GLU A 185 13.34 7.60 15.83
CA GLU A 185 14.09 7.15 14.66
C GLU A 185 13.60 5.77 14.20
N GLY A 186 13.12 4.92 15.12
CA GLY A 186 12.48 3.65 14.77
C GLY A 186 11.13 3.86 14.09
N LEU A 187 10.31 4.79 14.59
CA LEU A 187 9.02 5.15 14.02
C LEU A 187 9.18 5.85 12.67
N ASP A 188 10.18 6.73 12.53
CA ASP A 188 10.52 7.37 11.26
C ASP A 188 11.03 6.36 10.24
N HIS A 189 11.92 5.42 10.60
CA HIS A 189 12.30 4.32 9.70
C HIS A 189 11.11 3.43 9.33
N TYR A 190 10.20 3.13 10.27
CA TYR A 190 8.98 2.35 10.02
C TYR A 190 8.04 3.05 9.01
N LEU A 191 7.72 4.33 9.24
CA LEU A 191 6.85 5.13 8.38
C LEU A 191 7.49 5.38 7.00
N ASN A 192 8.79 5.67 6.93
CA ASN A 192 9.48 5.79 5.65
C ASN A 192 9.53 4.45 4.90
N ASN A 193 9.71 3.31 5.60
CA ASN A 193 9.64 1.98 4.97
C ASN A 193 8.24 1.68 4.40
N ILE A 194 7.16 2.10 5.08
CA ILE A 194 5.78 2.03 4.57
C ILE A 194 5.63 2.85 3.29
N CYS A 195 6.07 4.11 3.29
CA CYS A 195 5.98 4.97 2.11
C CYS A 195 6.87 4.47 0.95
N ASP A 196 8.08 3.98 1.25
CA ASP A 196 8.98 3.37 0.28
C ASP A 196 8.37 2.11 -0.35
N LEU A 197 7.69 1.24 0.41
CA LEU A 197 7.01 0.06 -0.14
C LEU A 197 5.93 0.44 -1.15
N LEU A 198 5.07 1.41 -0.81
CA LEU A 198 4.02 1.87 -1.71
C LEU A 198 4.59 2.57 -2.95
N TYR A 199 5.67 3.35 -2.80
CA TYR A 199 6.40 3.94 -3.92
C TYR A 199 7.04 2.89 -4.83
N ILE A 200 7.65 1.83 -4.25
CA ILE A 200 8.26 0.71 -4.97
C ILE A 200 7.19 -0.02 -5.81
N ILE A 201 6.06 -0.39 -5.20
CA ILE A 201 4.93 -1.06 -5.84
C ILE A 201 4.36 -0.21 -6.99
N ARG A 202 4.24 1.11 -6.82
CA ARG A 202 3.70 1.99 -7.85
C ARG A 202 4.63 2.14 -9.06
N THR A 203 5.90 2.39 -8.79
CA THR A 203 6.90 2.81 -9.80
C THR A 203 7.70 1.66 -10.40
N TYR A 204 7.36 0.42 -10.04
CA TYR A 204 8.02 -0.81 -10.45
C TYR A 204 8.17 -0.91 -11.98
N LYS A 205 9.38 -1.25 -12.46
CA LYS A 205 9.72 -1.22 -13.90
C LYS A 205 9.36 -2.48 -14.66
N LYS A 206 9.16 -3.59 -13.95
CA LYS A 206 8.72 -4.87 -14.53
C LYS A 206 7.20 -5.06 -14.38
N PRO A 207 6.58 -5.98 -15.13
CA PRO A 207 5.28 -6.53 -14.82
C PRO A 207 5.20 -7.11 -13.38
N LEU A 208 4.78 -6.27 -12.42
CA LEU A 208 4.39 -6.67 -11.07
C LEU A 208 2.87 -6.88 -11.02
N LEU A 209 2.45 -8.14 -10.91
CA LEU A 209 1.07 -8.55 -10.71
C LEU A 209 0.80 -8.71 -9.21
N VAL A 210 -0.06 -7.87 -8.63
CA VAL A 210 -0.51 -8.07 -7.23
C VAL A 210 -1.90 -8.70 -7.25
N TYR A 211 -1.99 -9.94 -6.77
CA TYR A 211 -3.21 -10.74 -6.76
C TYR A 211 -3.85 -10.74 -5.38
N GLY A 212 -4.91 -9.93 -5.22
CA GLY A 212 -5.69 -9.74 -4.00
C GLY A 212 -6.55 -10.97 -3.68
N ASN A 213 -5.90 -12.00 -3.14
CA ASN A 213 -6.47 -13.33 -2.93
C ASN A 213 -7.29 -13.40 -1.63
N GLY A 214 -8.55 -12.95 -1.70
CA GLY A 214 -9.50 -12.94 -0.57
C GLY A 214 -9.78 -11.54 -0.01
N GLN A 215 -10.00 -11.45 1.30
CA GLN A 215 -10.32 -10.21 2.00
C GLN A 215 -9.10 -9.26 2.05
N MET A 216 -9.34 -8.01 1.64
CA MET A 216 -8.38 -6.91 1.59
C MET A 216 -8.92 -5.75 2.41
N GLU A 217 -8.16 -5.27 3.40
CA GLU A 217 -8.54 -4.12 4.21
C GLU A 217 -7.39 -3.13 4.38
N ALA A 218 -7.74 -1.85 4.59
CA ALA A 218 -6.83 -0.78 4.97
C ALA A 218 -5.52 -0.76 4.14
N PHE A 219 -4.35 -0.66 4.77
CA PHE A 219 -3.03 -0.69 4.11
C PHE A 219 -2.81 -1.95 3.27
N GLY A 220 -3.32 -3.11 3.72
CA GLY A 220 -3.20 -4.38 3.01
C GLY A 220 -3.86 -4.33 1.63
N ALA A 221 -5.02 -3.66 1.53
CA ALA A 221 -5.68 -3.42 0.25
C ALA A 221 -4.85 -2.51 -0.69
N ASN A 222 -4.15 -1.52 -0.13
CA ASN A 222 -3.35 -0.57 -0.91
C ASN A 222 -2.10 -1.20 -1.55
N LEU A 223 -1.52 -2.26 -0.95
CA LEU A 223 -0.49 -3.08 -1.60
C LEU A 223 -0.96 -3.62 -2.96
N CYS A 224 -2.25 -3.98 -3.06
CA CYS A 224 -2.89 -4.37 -4.31
C CYS A 224 -3.21 -3.16 -5.19
N PHE A 225 -4.06 -2.24 -4.72
CA PHE A 225 -4.68 -1.21 -5.55
C PHE A 225 -3.71 -0.13 -6.09
N ILE A 226 -2.60 0.12 -5.41
CA ILE A 226 -1.59 1.09 -5.87
C ILE A 226 -0.77 0.53 -7.04
N SER A 227 -0.65 -0.79 -7.15
CA SER A 227 0.15 -1.46 -8.18
C SER A 227 -0.32 -1.17 -9.62
N SER A 228 0.60 -1.23 -10.56
CA SER A 228 0.28 -0.98 -11.98
C SER A 228 -0.49 -2.14 -12.64
N ASN A 229 -0.45 -3.35 -12.07
CA ASN A 229 -1.29 -4.50 -12.45
C ASN A 229 -1.91 -5.18 -11.22
N SER A 230 -2.94 -4.55 -10.65
CA SER A 230 -3.78 -5.15 -9.61
C SER A 230 -4.75 -6.19 -10.21
N ALA A 231 -4.93 -7.32 -9.52
CA ALA A 231 -5.83 -8.39 -9.95
C ALA A 231 -6.64 -9.02 -8.79
N CYS A 232 -7.85 -9.50 -9.09
CA CYS A 232 -8.77 -10.14 -8.14
C CYS A 232 -9.63 -11.23 -8.81
N TYR A 233 -10.45 -11.94 -8.00
CA TYR A 233 -11.48 -12.86 -8.49
C TYR A 233 -12.73 -12.83 -7.59
N LYS A 234 -13.71 -13.71 -7.88
CA LYS A 234 -15.02 -13.79 -7.20
C LYS A 234 -14.98 -13.84 -5.67
N HIS A 235 -13.94 -14.45 -5.07
CA HIS A 235 -13.77 -14.56 -3.61
C HIS A 235 -13.01 -13.38 -2.99
N SER A 236 -12.44 -12.50 -3.80
CA SER A 236 -11.80 -11.27 -3.32
C SER A 236 -12.86 -10.31 -2.77
N SER A 237 -12.57 -9.62 -1.66
CA SER A 237 -13.44 -8.56 -1.15
C SER A 237 -12.65 -7.42 -0.53
N TYR A 238 -13.23 -6.22 -0.52
CA TYR A 238 -12.64 -5.02 0.02
C TYR A 238 -13.59 -4.30 0.98
N GLN A 239 -13.06 -3.88 2.12
CA GLN A 239 -13.67 -2.91 3.01
C GLN A 239 -12.56 -2.06 3.63
N LEU A 240 -12.78 -0.75 3.80
CA LEU A 240 -11.74 0.15 4.31
C LEU A 240 -11.46 -0.05 5.81
N ASN A 241 -12.43 -0.63 6.52
CA ASN A 241 -12.40 -1.07 7.91
C ASN A 241 -11.81 -0.06 8.92
N LEU A 242 -12.48 1.09 8.99
CA LEU A 242 -12.09 2.26 9.80
C LEU A 242 -12.46 2.14 11.30
N SER A 243 -12.62 0.92 11.83
CA SER A 243 -12.80 0.71 13.28
C SER A 243 -11.54 1.08 14.06
N ASN A 244 -10.38 0.82 13.43
CA ASN A 244 -9.06 1.02 14.02
C ASN A 244 -8.36 2.21 13.35
N GLU A 245 -7.43 2.79 14.10
CA GLU A 245 -6.87 4.13 13.96
C GLU A 245 -6.31 4.51 12.57
N TYR A 246 -6.34 5.82 12.27
CA TYR A 246 -6.05 6.42 10.96
C TYR A 246 -4.80 5.85 10.25
N TYR A 247 -3.74 5.58 11.00
CA TYR A 247 -2.45 5.18 10.45
C TYR A 247 -2.45 3.82 9.76
N ASN A 248 -3.46 2.96 9.96
CA ASN A 248 -3.63 1.76 9.14
C ASN A 248 -4.04 2.10 7.69
N THR A 249 -4.31 3.36 7.33
CA THR A 249 -4.85 3.75 6.01
C THR A 249 -3.84 4.33 5.02
N PHE A 250 -2.52 4.27 5.25
CA PHE A 250 -1.52 4.75 4.30
C PHE A 250 -1.74 4.22 2.88
N GLY A 251 -1.68 5.11 1.89
CA GLY A 251 -1.99 4.89 0.48
C GLY A 251 -3.47 5.08 0.10
N SER A 252 -4.39 5.15 1.07
CA SER A 252 -5.83 5.16 0.78
C SER A 252 -6.27 6.47 0.14
N SER A 253 -5.67 7.61 0.50
CA SER A 253 -6.04 8.90 -0.09
C SER A 253 -5.71 8.96 -1.60
N PHE A 254 -4.59 8.37 -2.01
CA PHE A 254 -4.21 8.21 -3.41
C PHE A 254 -5.17 7.32 -4.17
N MET A 255 -5.50 6.15 -3.62
CA MET A 255 -6.41 5.20 -4.24
C MET A 255 -7.80 5.82 -4.41
N LEU A 256 -8.39 6.34 -3.32
CA LEU A 256 -9.75 6.88 -3.31
C LEU A 256 -9.89 8.16 -4.15
N SER A 257 -8.89 9.03 -4.17
CA SER A 257 -8.93 10.26 -5.00
C SER A 257 -8.86 9.99 -6.51
N ASN A 258 -8.35 8.82 -6.91
CA ASN A 258 -8.22 8.41 -8.32
C ASN A 258 -9.36 7.54 -8.86
N LEU A 259 -10.33 7.15 -8.05
CA LEU A 259 -11.54 6.48 -8.52
C LEU A 259 -12.44 7.41 -9.35
N LYS A 260 -13.31 6.81 -10.17
CA LYS A 260 -14.27 7.50 -11.04
C LYS A 260 -15.21 8.42 -10.23
N GLY A 261 -15.42 9.63 -10.73
CA GLY A 261 -16.39 10.60 -10.18
C GLY A 261 -16.18 10.89 -8.69
N ASN A 262 -17.16 10.50 -7.87
CA ASN A 262 -17.13 10.64 -6.41
C ASN A 262 -17.19 9.28 -5.67
N MET A 263 -16.80 8.18 -6.34
CA MET A 263 -16.82 6.83 -5.76
C MET A 263 -15.90 6.70 -4.54
N GLY A 264 -14.75 7.39 -4.53
CA GLY A 264 -13.82 7.38 -3.39
C GLY A 264 -14.38 8.04 -2.13
N GLU A 265 -15.05 9.20 -2.27
CA GLU A 265 -15.75 9.85 -1.16
C GLU A 265 -16.92 9.00 -0.64
N TYR A 266 -17.63 8.30 -1.54
CA TYR A 266 -18.67 7.35 -1.17
C TYR A 266 -18.12 6.18 -0.35
N LEU A 267 -17.08 5.49 -0.84
CA LEU A 267 -16.48 4.34 -0.13
C LEU A 267 -15.88 4.75 1.22
N LEU A 268 -15.23 5.91 1.30
CA LEU A 268 -14.69 6.45 2.56
C LEU A 268 -15.79 6.70 3.60
N LEU A 269 -16.90 7.34 3.18
CA LEU A 269 -17.94 7.82 4.11
C LEU A 269 -19.00 6.76 4.41
N THR A 270 -19.13 5.72 3.60
CA THR A 270 -20.07 4.60 3.87
C THR A 270 -19.41 3.36 4.44
N ASN A 271 -18.11 3.16 4.19
CA ASN A 271 -17.39 1.91 4.45
C ASN A 271 -18.13 0.69 3.85
N ASP A 272 -18.78 0.87 2.70
CA ASP A 272 -19.49 -0.22 1.99
C ASP A 272 -18.51 -1.31 1.53
N LYS A 273 -18.96 -2.57 1.60
CA LYS A 273 -18.13 -3.73 1.23
C LYS A 273 -18.32 -4.05 -0.25
N LEU A 274 -17.22 -4.09 -1.00
CA LEU A 274 -17.21 -4.49 -2.40
C LEU A 274 -16.65 -5.91 -2.56
N THR A 275 -17.19 -6.65 -3.52
CA THR A 275 -16.89 -8.08 -3.74
C THR A 275 -16.59 -8.38 -5.21
N GLY A 276 -15.56 -9.19 -5.46
CA GLY A 276 -15.15 -9.69 -6.77
C GLY A 276 -15.21 -8.66 -7.91
N GLU A 277 -16.20 -8.82 -8.77
CA GLU A 277 -16.42 -7.98 -9.97
C GLU A 277 -16.70 -6.50 -9.62
N GLU A 278 -17.29 -6.20 -8.46
CA GLU A 278 -17.51 -4.82 -8.00
C GLU A 278 -16.18 -4.05 -7.83
N LEU A 279 -15.08 -4.74 -7.53
CA LEU A 279 -13.74 -4.14 -7.39
C LEU A 279 -13.19 -3.64 -8.73
N ILE A 280 -13.52 -4.34 -9.82
CA ILE A 280 -13.17 -3.95 -11.19
C ILE A 280 -14.02 -2.75 -11.61
N TRP A 281 -15.35 -2.84 -11.42
CA TRP A 281 -16.29 -1.77 -11.78
C TRP A 281 -16.06 -0.46 -11.00
N ALA A 282 -15.64 -0.52 -9.73
CA ALA A 282 -15.26 0.65 -8.95
C ALA A 282 -13.92 1.29 -9.38
N GLY A 283 -13.08 0.57 -10.14
CA GLY A 283 -11.73 1.00 -10.52
C GLY A 283 -10.65 0.77 -9.46
N LEU A 284 -10.92 -0.06 -8.44
CA LEU A 284 -9.93 -0.46 -7.42
C LEU A 284 -8.92 -1.45 -7.99
N VAL A 285 -9.41 -2.39 -8.81
CA VAL A 285 -8.64 -3.48 -9.38
C VAL A 285 -8.72 -3.41 -10.91
N LYS A 286 -7.60 -3.72 -11.59
CA LYS A 286 -7.52 -3.60 -13.06
C LYS A 286 -7.86 -4.88 -13.82
N LYS A 287 -7.65 -6.05 -13.22
CA LYS A 287 -7.73 -7.36 -13.89
C LYS A 287 -8.57 -8.36 -13.10
N PHE A 288 -9.44 -9.10 -13.77
CA PHE A 288 -10.21 -10.19 -13.19
C PHE A 288 -9.60 -11.52 -13.64
N ILE A 289 -8.94 -12.23 -12.71
CA ILE A 289 -8.09 -13.39 -13.03
C ILE A 289 -8.43 -14.56 -12.11
N GLU A 290 -8.71 -15.72 -12.68
CA GLU A 290 -8.98 -16.94 -11.92
C GLU A 290 -7.73 -17.44 -11.16
N PRO A 291 -7.83 -17.97 -9.92
CA PRO A 291 -6.68 -18.48 -9.17
C PRO A 291 -5.82 -19.49 -9.95
N ASN A 292 -6.44 -20.33 -10.76
CA ASN A 292 -5.77 -21.34 -11.58
C ASN A 292 -4.78 -20.74 -12.60
N THR A 293 -4.98 -19.49 -13.03
CA THR A 293 -4.01 -18.77 -13.86
C THR A 293 -2.66 -18.58 -13.16
N ILE A 294 -2.64 -18.44 -11.83
CA ILE A 294 -1.39 -18.21 -11.09
C ILE A 294 -0.48 -19.46 -11.18
N ASN A 295 -1.06 -20.66 -11.21
CA ASN A 295 -0.34 -21.91 -11.54
C ASN A 295 0.18 -21.90 -12.98
N ASN A 296 -0.64 -21.48 -13.96
CA ASN A 296 -0.21 -21.40 -15.35
C ASN A 296 0.99 -20.45 -15.51
N ILE A 297 1.03 -19.33 -14.79
CA ILE A 297 2.18 -18.40 -14.75
C ILE A 297 3.42 -19.05 -14.10
N GLN A 298 3.26 -19.86 -13.05
CA GLN A 298 4.37 -20.63 -12.46
C GLN A 298 4.94 -21.67 -13.45
N ILE A 299 4.08 -22.45 -14.10
CA ILE A 299 4.48 -23.54 -15.03
C ILE A 299 5.11 -22.96 -16.31
N THR A 300 4.63 -21.83 -16.81
CA THR A 300 5.15 -21.19 -18.03
C THR A 300 6.36 -20.27 -17.80
N SER A 301 6.77 -20.08 -16.55
CA SER A 301 7.81 -19.13 -16.14
C SER A 301 9.11 -19.20 -16.94
N ASP A 302 9.57 -20.39 -17.31
CA ASP A 302 10.86 -20.57 -17.98
C ASP A 302 10.82 -20.10 -19.45
N ARG A 303 9.66 -20.22 -20.11
CA ARG A 303 9.43 -19.63 -21.44
C ARG A 303 9.39 -18.10 -21.38
N LEU A 304 8.97 -17.52 -20.25
CA LEU A 304 8.93 -16.06 -20.11
C LEU A 304 10.34 -15.46 -20.13
N VAL A 305 11.37 -16.17 -19.67
CA VAL A 305 12.77 -15.71 -19.63
C VAL A 305 13.25 -15.17 -20.99
N GLU A 306 12.85 -15.82 -22.07
CA GLU A 306 13.27 -15.46 -23.44
C GLU A 306 12.50 -14.26 -24.01
N LEU A 307 11.35 -13.91 -23.42
CA LEU A 307 10.46 -12.85 -23.90
C LEU A 307 10.84 -11.48 -23.31
N PRO A 308 10.84 -10.40 -24.11
CA PRO A 308 10.91 -9.03 -23.59
C PRO A 308 9.69 -8.70 -22.72
N GLU A 309 9.90 -7.90 -21.68
CA GLU A 309 8.89 -7.61 -20.64
C GLU A 309 7.55 -7.04 -21.18
N LYS A 310 7.56 -6.33 -22.32
CA LYS A 310 6.34 -5.83 -22.98
C LYS A 310 5.44 -6.94 -23.55
N TYR A 311 6.03 -8.08 -23.98
CA TYR A 311 5.27 -9.28 -24.32
C TYR A 311 4.69 -9.93 -23.07
N VAL A 312 5.43 -9.92 -21.96
CA VAL A 312 4.96 -10.47 -20.68
C VAL A 312 3.83 -9.62 -20.08
N GLU A 313 3.84 -8.28 -20.23
CA GLU A 313 2.67 -7.44 -19.91
C GLU A 313 1.42 -7.88 -20.69
N THR A 314 1.59 -8.23 -21.97
CA THR A 314 0.50 -8.69 -22.84
C THR A 314 -0.01 -10.08 -22.44
N TYR A 315 0.89 -11.01 -22.14
CA TYR A 315 0.55 -12.34 -21.62
C TYR A 315 -0.31 -12.29 -20.35
N ILE A 316 -0.07 -11.32 -19.45
CA ILE A 316 -0.91 -11.11 -18.26
C ILE A 316 -2.29 -10.54 -18.63
N ASN A 317 -2.37 -9.74 -19.71
CA ASN A 317 -3.65 -9.22 -20.22
C ASN A 317 -4.50 -10.30 -20.89
N ASP A 318 -3.89 -11.33 -21.49
CA ASP A 318 -4.61 -12.45 -22.13
C ASP A 318 -5.43 -13.30 -21.13
N PHE A 319 -4.99 -13.34 -19.87
CA PHE A 319 -5.73 -13.99 -18.77
C PHE A 319 -6.84 -13.12 -18.15
N ASN A 320 -7.03 -11.88 -18.60
CA ASN A 320 -8.01 -10.98 -18.03
C ASN A 320 -9.43 -11.34 -18.51
N LEU A 321 -10.25 -11.86 -17.60
CA LEU A 321 -11.61 -12.30 -17.90
C LEU A 321 -12.54 -11.11 -18.15
N ASN A 322 -13.40 -11.24 -19.16
CA ASN A 322 -14.47 -10.27 -19.42
C ASN A 322 -15.53 -10.33 -18.31
N VAL A 323 -15.48 -9.35 -17.41
CA VAL A 323 -16.48 -9.12 -16.36
C VAL A 323 -17.86 -8.85 -16.99
N CYS A 324 -18.91 -9.47 -16.46
CA CYS A 324 -20.25 -9.33 -17.02
C CYS A 324 -20.90 -7.98 -16.65
N LYS A 325 -22.03 -7.66 -17.29
CA LYS A 325 -22.65 -6.34 -17.17
C LYS A 325 -23.41 -6.17 -15.86
N GLU A 326 -23.17 -5.01 -15.26
CA GLU A 326 -23.95 -4.38 -14.17
C GLU A 326 -23.64 -4.87 -12.74
N TYR A 327 -22.68 -4.20 -12.11
CA TYR A 327 -22.49 -4.26 -10.65
C TYR A 327 -23.57 -3.48 -9.90
N ARG A 328 -23.83 -3.87 -8.64
CA ARG A 328 -24.89 -3.37 -7.75
C ARG A 328 -25.03 -1.84 -7.70
N LEU A 329 -23.92 -1.11 -7.70
CA LEU A 329 -23.93 0.36 -7.55
C LEU A 329 -24.09 1.12 -8.88
N LYS A 330 -24.14 0.44 -10.02
CA LYS A 330 -24.28 1.06 -11.35
C LYS A 330 -25.54 1.92 -11.46
N GLU A 331 -26.69 1.43 -10.98
CA GLU A 331 -27.94 2.20 -11.01
C GLU A 331 -27.92 3.39 -10.03
N TYR A 332 -27.01 3.39 -9.05
CA TYR A 332 -26.87 4.41 -8.02
C TYR A 332 -25.76 5.45 -8.31
N GLU A 333 -24.90 5.26 -9.33
CA GLU A 333 -23.87 6.24 -9.72
C GLU A 333 -24.39 7.69 -9.81
N PRO A 334 -25.54 8.01 -10.45
CA PRO A 334 -26.00 9.39 -10.58
C PRO A 334 -26.44 10.03 -9.25
N ILE A 335 -26.80 9.21 -8.26
CA ILE A 335 -27.15 9.63 -6.90
C ILE A 335 -25.87 9.90 -6.11
N ILE A 336 -24.89 9.01 -6.23
CA ILE A 336 -23.56 9.17 -5.62
C ILE A 336 -22.89 10.45 -6.12
N GLU A 337 -22.83 10.68 -7.45
CA GLU A 337 -22.28 11.91 -8.03
C GLU A 337 -23.07 13.17 -7.64
N PHE A 338 -24.37 13.07 -7.38
CA PHE A 338 -25.16 14.22 -6.94
C PHE A 338 -24.85 14.64 -5.49
N HIS A 339 -24.66 13.68 -4.59
CA HIS A 339 -24.47 13.95 -3.16
C HIS A 339 -23.00 14.12 -2.78
N PHE A 340 -22.10 13.26 -3.24
CA PHE A 340 -20.70 13.21 -2.77
C PHE A 340 -19.77 14.23 -3.44
N LYS A 341 -20.28 15.01 -4.40
CA LYS A 341 -19.58 16.14 -5.04
C LYS A 341 -19.19 17.26 -4.08
N HIS A 342 -19.91 17.46 -2.97
CA HIS A 342 -19.72 18.61 -2.08
C HIS A 342 -18.38 18.55 -1.33
N ASN A 343 -17.96 19.71 -0.80
CA ASN A 343 -16.64 19.91 -0.19
C ASN A 343 -16.59 19.68 1.34
N THR A 344 -17.73 19.45 2.00
CA THR A 344 -17.80 19.11 3.43
C THR A 344 -18.73 17.91 3.66
N ILE A 345 -18.48 17.12 4.71
CA ILE A 345 -19.36 15.98 5.07
C ILE A 345 -20.76 16.50 5.45
N SER A 346 -20.85 17.64 6.13
CA SER A 346 -22.10 18.31 6.48
C SER A 346 -22.95 18.64 5.25
N ASP A 347 -22.35 19.12 4.16
CA ASP A 347 -23.05 19.41 2.91
C ASP A 347 -23.53 18.14 2.19
N ILE A 348 -22.76 17.05 2.25
CA ILE A 348 -23.17 15.73 1.74
C ILE A 348 -24.42 15.25 2.51
N ILE A 349 -24.39 15.25 3.85
CA ILE A 349 -25.53 14.86 4.70
C ILE A 349 -26.74 15.76 4.42
N ASN A 350 -26.56 17.07 4.33
CA ASN A 350 -27.61 18.02 3.99
C ASN A 350 -28.15 17.83 2.56
N SER A 351 -27.33 17.34 1.63
CA SER A 351 -27.75 17.01 0.28
C SER A 351 -28.59 15.74 0.22
N ILE A 352 -28.21 14.70 0.97
CA ILE A 352 -28.98 13.44 1.06
C ILE A 352 -30.33 13.72 1.73
N LYS A 353 -30.36 14.48 2.83
CA LYS A 353 -31.60 14.94 3.49
C LYS A 353 -32.53 15.78 2.59
N LYS A 354 -32.00 16.39 1.52
CA LYS A 354 -32.79 17.14 0.51
C LYS A 354 -33.30 16.26 -0.65
N SER A 355 -32.79 15.02 -0.77
CA SER A 355 -33.09 13.99 -1.76
C SER A 355 -32.76 14.33 -3.23
N TYR A 356 -32.29 13.33 -3.98
CA TYR A 356 -32.07 13.34 -5.42
C TYR A 356 -33.36 13.53 -6.22
N LEU A 357 -34.53 13.20 -5.65
CA LEU A 357 -35.83 13.19 -6.35
C LEU A 357 -36.17 14.52 -7.06
N LYS A 358 -35.73 15.68 -6.53
CA LYS A 358 -35.94 16.99 -7.16
C LYS A 358 -35.11 17.20 -8.44
N ARG A 359 -34.00 16.48 -8.59
CA ARG A 359 -33.16 16.45 -9.81
C ARG A 359 -33.57 15.31 -10.73
N MET A 360 -34.06 14.20 -10.18
CA MET A 360 -34.55 13.04 -10.94
C MET A 360 -35.61 13.45 -11.98
N SER A 361 -36.60 14.24 -11.57
CA SER A 361 -37.66 14.80 -12.44
C SER A 361 -37.16 15.75 -13.53
N GLN A 362 -35.91 16.21 -13.47
CA GLN A 362 -35.26 17.08 -14.46
C GLN A 362 -34.24 16.33 -15.34
N SER A 363 -33.78 15.15 -14.90
CA SER A 363 -32.66 14.41 -15.51
C SER A 363 -33.08 13.26 -16.44
N GLY A 364 -34.37 12.91 -16.47
CA GLY A 364 -34.89 11.81 -17.32
C GLY A 364 -34.49 10.40 -16.88
N VAL A 365 -33.79 10.24 -15.75
CA VAL A 365 -33.31 8.94 -15.26
C VAL A 365 -34.48 8.11 -14.73
N LYS A 366 -34.76 6.97 -15.39
CA LYS A 366 -35.79 5.99 -15.01
C LYS A 366 -35.34 5.09 -13.85
N LEU A 367 -35.11 5.69 -12.68
CA LEU A 367 -35.02 4.98 -11.40
C LEU A 367 -36.41 4.84 -10.78
N GLU A 368 -36.56 3.96 -9.78
CA GLU A 368 -37.77 3.90 -8.96
C GLU A 368 -37.66 4.83 -7.75
N VAL A 369 -38.69 5.61 -7.46
CA VAL A 369 -38.74 6.54 -6.31
C VAL A 369 -38.57 5.79 -4.97
N SER A 370 -39.04 4.54 -4.90
CA SER A 370 -38.82 3.60 -3.79
C SER A 370 -37.34 3.26 -3.61
N LYS A 371 -36.65 2.82 -4.67
CA LYS A 371 -35.20 2.53 -4.65
C LYS A 371 -34.37 3.74 -4.23
N VAL A 372 -34.65 4.91 -4.80
CA VAL A 372 -33.95 6.17 -4.48
C VAL A 372 -34.07 6.48 -2.99
N LYS A 373 -35.29 6.50 -2.44
CA LYS A 373 -35.51 6.75 -1.00
C LYS A 373 -34.86 5.69 -0.12
N LYS A 374 -34.95 4.41 -0.49
CA LYS A 374 -34.32 3.32 0.27
C LYS A 374 -32.80 3.54 0.35
N PHE A 375 -32.14 3.73 -0.79
CA PHE A 375 -30.70 3.97 -0.86
C PHE A 375 -30.30 5.22 -0.07
N GLU A 376 -31.04 6.34 -0.18
CA GLU A 376 -30.79 7.55 0.61
C GLU A 376 -30.91 7.31 2.14
N THR A 377 -31.85 6.47 2.59
CA THR A 377 -31.93 6.09 4.01
C THR A 377 -30.85 5.11 4.46
N GLU A 378 -30.29 4.31 3.55
CA GLU A 378 -29.15 3.42 3.83
C GLU A 378 -27.85 4.23 3.88
N LEU A 379 -27.65 5.19 2.97
CA LEU A 379 -26.54 6.16 3.01
C LEU A 379 -26.48 6.90 4.34
N LEU A 380 -27.61 7.43 4.84
CA LEU A 380 -27.64 8.15 6.13
C LEU A 380 -27.21 7.25 7.29
N LYS A 381 -27.75 6.02 7.38
CA LYS A 381 -27.39 5.05 8.44
C LYS A 381 -25.93 4.61 8.40
N MET A 382 -25.35 4.52 7.19
CA MET A 382 -23.92 4.27 7.01
C MET A 382 -23.08 5.48 7.46
N MET A 383 -23.46 6.67 7.03
CA MET A 383 -22.74 7.91 7.34
C MET A 383 -22.85 8.33 8.81
N GLU A 384 -23.94 8.02 9.52
CA GLU A 384 -24.08 8.28 10.96
C GLU A 384 -22.99 7.60 11.80
N ARG A 385 -22.47 6.45 11.33
CA ARG A 385 -21.38 5.71 11.99
C ARG A 385 -19.99 6.29 11.70
N THR A 386 -19.82 6.99 10.59
CA THR A 386 -18.51 7.46 10.10
C THR A 386 -18.31 8.96 10.29
N SER A 387 -19.36 9.78 10.21
CA SER A 387 -19.26 11.25 10.20
C SER A 387 -18.76 11.85 11.52
N VAL A 388 -18.84 11.09 12.62
CA VAL A 388 -18.29 11.48 13.93
C VAL A 388 -16.77 11.27 14.00
N ASN A 389 -16.21 10.39 13.15
CA ASN A 389 -14.80 10.02 13.21
C ASN A 389 -13.91 11.09 12.53
N LYS A 390 -13.17 11.84 13.35
CA LYS A 390 -12.22 12.88 12.94
C LYS A 390 -11.20 12.40 11.91
N ASN A 391 -10.78 11.13 11.96
CA ASN A 391 -9.84 10.53 11.01
C ASN A 391 -10.43 10.53 9.59
N ILE A 392 -11.72 10.19 9.47
CA ILE A 392 -12.45 10.13 8.20
C ILE A 392 -12.63 11.52 7.62
N GLN A 393 -12.94 12.52 8.44
CA GLN A 393 -13.00 13.92 8.01
C GLN A 393 -11.65 14.44 7.50
N GLN A 394 -10.52 14.04 8.10
CA GLN A 394 -9.21 14.46 7.62
C GLN A 394 -8.76 13.71 6.34
N LEU A 395 -9.03 12.40 6.25
CA LEU A 395 -8.78 11.63 5.02
C LEU A 395 -9.62 12.16 3.84
N PHE A 396 -10.87 12.55 4.09
CA PHE A 396 -11.73 13.23 3.12
C PHE A 396 -11.13 14.57 2.66
N ASN A 397 -10.57 15.36 3.58
CA ASN A 397 -9.87 16.61 3.24
C ASN A 397 -8.66 16.36 2.34
N ILE A 398 -7.85 15.32 2.61
CA ILE A 398 -6.72 14.93 1.75
C ILE A 398 -7.22 14.52 0.36
N ILE A 399 -8.28 13.71 0.25
CA ILE A 399 -8.86 13.30 -1.05
C ILE A 399 -9.31 14.53 -1.87
N LYS A 400 -9.97 15.51 -1.25
CA LYS A 400 -10.37 16.75 -1.94
C LYS A 400 -9.16 17.59 -2.37
N LYS A 401 -8.12 17.71 -1.52
CA LYS A 401 -6.84 18.35 -1.89
C LYS A 401 -6.17 17.64 -3.08
N LEU A 402 -6.06 16.31 -3.07
CA LEU A 402 -5.43 15.53 -4.14
C LEU A 402 -6.18 15.64 -5.47
N LYS A 403 -7.52 15.65 -5.46
CA LYS A 403 -8.31 15.91 -6.68
C LYS A 403 -8.03 17.31 -7.25
N MET A 404 -7.84 18.33 -6.41
CA MET A 404 -7.43 19.67 -6.84
C MET A 404 -5.99 19.68 -7.38
N VAL A 405 -5.03 19.04 -6.72
CA VAL A 405 -3.65 18.89 -7.20
C VAL A 405 -3.61 18.22 -8.58
N ARG A 406 -4.42 17.16 -8.80
CA ARG A 406 -4.56 16.53 -10.12
C ARG A 406 -5.10 17.51 -11.17
N CYS A 407 -6.13 18.29 -10.86
CA CYS A 407 -6.64 19.29 -11.80
C CYS A 407 -5.57 20.35 -12.15
N ASN A 408 -4.79 20.80 -11.17
CA ASN A 408 -3.70 21.76 -11.41
C ASN A 408 -2.64 21.16 -12.36
N ILE A 409 -2.13 19.96 -12.06
CA ILE A 409 -1.16 19.23 -12.90
C ILE A 409 -1.68 19.05 -14.34
N LEU A 410 -2.94 18.66 -14.52
CA LEU A 410 -3.54 18.51 -15.85
C LEU A 410 -3.62 19.85 -16.59
N SER A 411 -3.93 20.95 -15.89
CA SER A 411 -3.98 22.29 -16.50
C SER A 411 -2.60 22.83 -16.88
N GLU A 412 -1.57 22.64 -16.04
CA GLU A 412 -0.18 23.02 -16.32
C GLU A 412 0.38 22.26 -17.52
N LEU A 413 0.06 20.97 -17.63
CA LEU A 413 0.45 20.12 -18.76
C LEU A 413 -0.46 20.28 -19.99
N ASN A 414 -1.50 21.13 -19.93
CA ASN A 414 -2.50 21.36 -20.98
C ASN A 414 -3.25 20.09 -21.44
N ILE A 415 -3.39 19.09 -20.56
CA ILE A 415 -4.06 17.82 -20.83
C ILE A 415 -5.57 17.99 -20.75
N THR A 416 -6.29 17.71 -21.84
CA THR A 416 -7.76 17.79 -21.83
C THR A 416 -8.39 16.61 -21.07
N PRO A 417 -9.64 16.76 -20.57
CA PRO A 417 -10.38 15.65 -19.96
C PRO A 417 -10.57 14.44 -20.90
N LYS A 418 -10.54 14.65 -22.23
CA LYS A 418 -10.61 13.56 -23.22
C LYS A 418 -9.31 12.74 -23.23
N GLU A 419 -8.16 13.40 -23.27
CA GLU A 419 -6.84 12.75 -23.24
C GLU A 419 -6.56 12.09 -21.89
N TRP A 420 -7.03 12.68 -20.78
CA TRP A 420 -7.00 12.01 -19.48
C TRP A 420 -7.80 10.71 -19.47
N ASN A 421 -9.01 10.72 -20.03
CA ASN A 421 -9.83 9.51 -20.14
C ASN A 421 -9.22 8.47 -21.12
N GLU A 422 -8.57 8.91 -22.20
CA GLU A 422 -7.78 8.06 -23.09
C GLU A 422 -6.64 7.38 -22.30
N MET A 423 -5.81 8.15 -21.60
CA MET A 423 -4.72 7.68 -20.73
C MET A 423 -5.21 6.68 -19.66
N VAL A 424 -6.29 7.01 -18.95
CA VAL A 424 -6.89 6.10 -17.95
C VAL A 424 -7.32 4.80 -18.61
N SER A 425 -7.97 4.83 -19.78
CA SER A 425 -8.41 3.62 -20.49
C SER A 425 -7.25 2.76 -21.00
N LEU A 426 -6.14 3.37 -21.43
CA LEU A 426 -4.91 2.70 -21.83
C LEU A 426 -4.19 2.03 -20.65
N SER A 427 -4.41 2.53 -19.42
CA SER A 427 -3.80 1.94 -18.21
C SER A 427 -4.33 0.54 -17.84
N TYR A 428 -5.36 0.03 -18.54
CA TYR A 428 -5.92 -1.31 -18.40
C TYR A 428 -5.52 -2.28 -19.54
N LYS A 429 -4.81 -1.82 -20.58
CA LYS A 429 -4.57 -2.56 -21.84
C LYS A 429 -3.09 -2.65 -22.20
N SER A 430 -2.71 -3.61 -23.05
CA SER A 430 -1.44 -3.53 -23.78
C SER A 430 -1.42 -2.30 -24.70
N SER A 431 -0.25 -1.69 -24.86
CA SER A 431 -0.02 -0.55 -25.75
C SER A 431 0.62 -1.03 -27.05
N THR A 432 -0.04 -0.76 -28.18
CA THR A 432 0.37 -1.24 -29.51
C THR A 432 1.24 -0.23 -30.26
N THR A 433 1.03 1.06 -30.01
CA THR A 433 1.72 2.17 -30.68
C THR A 433 2.61 2.98 -29.74
N ILE A 434 3.59 3.68 -30.32
CA ILE A 434 4.46 4.63 -29.60
C ILE A 434 3.65 5.77 -28.95
N LYS A 435 2.49 6.16 -29.53
CA LYS A 435 1.58 7.14 -28.90
C LYS A 435 1.03 6.58 -27.58
N GLU A 436 0.55 5.35 -27.58
CA GLU A 436 -0.02 4.69 -26.39
C GLU A 436 1.05 4.43 -25.32
N ASP A 437 2.27 4.05 -25.71
CA ASP A 437 3.41 3.93 -24.78
C ASP A 437 3.73 5.28 -24.12
N ASN A 438 3.81 6.37 -24.89
CA ASN A 438 4.03 7.72 -24.36
C ASN A 438 2.89 8.17 -23.42
N MET A 439 1.63 7.87 -23.77
CA MET A 439 0.46 8.16 -22.93
C MET A 439 0.50 7.37 -21.61
N LYS A 440 0.88 6.07 -21.64
CA LYS A 440 1.10 5.27 -20.43
C LYS A 440 2.20 5.85 -19.55
N LEU A 441 3.32 6.27 -20.13
CA LEU A 441 4.44 6.88 -19.39
C LEU A 441 4.03 8.20 -18.73
N LEU A 442 3.31 9.07 -19.45
CA LEU A 442 2.79 10.34 -18.91
C LEU A 442 1.79 10.10 -17.76
N TYR A 443 0.84 9.18 -17.95
CA TYR A 443 -0.07 8.75 -16.90
C TYR A 443 0.67 8.16 -15.68
N GLY A 444 1.69 7.34 -15.91
CA GLY A 444 2.55 6.79 -14.86
C GLY A 444 3.22 7.88 -14.02
N LEU A 445 3.81 8.90 -14.67
CA LEU A 445 4.46 10.03 -14.03
C LEU A 445 3.48 10.92 -13.24
N ILE A 446 2.31 11.22 -13.79
CA ILE A 446 1.27 12.00 -13.07
C ILE A 446 0.83 11.24 -11.80
N MET A 447 0.68 9.92 -11.89
CA MET A 447 0.31 9.08 -10.76
C MET A 447 1.48 8.85 -9.78
N GLU A 448 2.75 8.93 -10.21
CA GLU A 448 3.91 8.97 -9.32
C GLU A 448 3.90 10.25 -8.47
N ILE A 449 3.67 11.41 -9.10
CA ILE A 449 3.59 12.71 -8.42
C ILE A 449 2.42 12.73 -7.42
N LEU A 450 1.23 12.26 -7.83
CA LEU A 450 0.07 12.19 -6.95
C LEU A 450 0.28 11.24 -5.76
N LEU A 451 1.05 10.15 -5.93
CA LEU A 451 1.39 9.27 -4.82
C LEU A 451 2.35 9.96 -3.84
N ILE A 452 3.41 10.62 -4.33
CA ILE A 452 4.37 11.33 -3.47
C ILE A 452 3.68 12.43 -2.65
N GLU A 453 2.83 13.24 -3.29
CA GLU A 453 2.06 14.29 -2.60
C GLU A 453 1.07 13.67 -1.59
N SER A 454 0.43 12.54 -1.92
CA SER A 454 -0.48 11.85 -0.99
C SER A 454 0.23 11.31 0.24
N LEU A 455 1.36 10.62 0.09
CA LEU A 455 2.14 10.09 1.21
C LEU A 455 2.66 11.23 2.08
N SER A 456 3.06 12.36 1.48
CA SER A 456 3.43 13.58 2.20
C SER A 456 2.27 14.16 3.03
N MET A 457 1.05 14.22 2.48
CA MET A 457 -0.14 14.65 3.23
C MET A 457 -0.57 13.64 4.30
N GLU A 458 -0.38 12.34 4.08
CA GLU A 458 -0.70 11.28 5.04
C GLU A 458 0.32 11.26 6.20
N LEU A 459 1.61 11.50 5.93
CA LEU A 459 2.65 11.72 6.95
C LEU A 459 2.44 13.03 7.72
N GLU A 460 2.13 14.15 7.03
CA GLU A 460 1.77 15.41 7.69
C GLU A 460 0.57 15.21 8.63
N LEU A 461 -0.44 14.43 8.21
CA LEU A 461 -1.59 14.11 9.06
C LEU A 461 -1.24 13.14 10.19
N PHE A 462 -0.41 12.11 9.96
CA PHE A 462 0.08 11.22 11.03
C PHE A 462 0.78 12.03 12.12
N TYR A 463 1.77 12.86 11.75
CA TYR A 463 2.59 13.58 12.70
C TYR A 463 1.90 14.80 13.32
N SER A 464 0.89 15.39 12.66
CA SER A 464 0.07 16.47 13.23
C SER A 464 -1.13 15.99 14.05
N TYR A 465 -1.43 14.68 14.06
CA TYR A 465 -2.61 14.19 14.75
C TYR A 465 -2.48 14.34 16.28
N PRO A 466 -3.41 15.05 16.95
CA PRO A 466 -3.38 15.16 18.39
C PRO A 466 -3.94 13.87 19.00
N HIS A 467 -3.06 12.87 19.19
CA HIS A 467 -3.26 11.81 20.17
C HIS A 467 -3.74 12.42 21.49
N GLN A 468 -4.80 11.82 22.05
CA GLN A 468 -5.11 12.04 23.45
C GLN A 468 -3.97 11.41 24.25
N ASP A 469 -3.35 12.26 25.07
CA ASP A 469 -2.17 12.03 25.90
C ASP A 469 -0.81 11.79 25.18
N SER A 470 0.23 12.17 25.94
CA SER A 470 1.68 12.17 25.65
C SER A 470 2.16 12.60 24.24
N LEU A 471 2.01 11.77 23.20
CA LEU A 471 2.82 11.85 21.98
C LEU A 471 2.46 13.05 21.08
N SER A 472 1.24 13.56 21.16
CA SER A 472 0.82 14.79 20.46
C SER A 472 1.59 16.04 20.88
N LYS A 473 1.95 16.16 22.16
CA LYS A 473 2.87 17.21 22.64
C LYS A 473 4.28 16.96 22.15
N TYR A 474 4.73 15.71 22.08
CA TYR A 474 6.10 15.34 21.72
C TYR A 474 6.51 15.75 20.30
N LEU A 475 5.70 15.40 19.30
CA LEU A 475 6.01 15.71 17.89
C LEU A 475 6.09 17.22 17.65
N ASN A 476 5.29 18.00 18.38
CA ASN A 476 5.27 19.46 18.31
C ASN A 476 6.32 20.18 19.18
N THR A 477 7.03 19.51 20.11
CA THR A 477 7.84 20.21 21.14
C THR A 477 9.34 20.29 20.87
N LYS A 478 9.94 19.46 20.01
CA LYS A 478 11.39 19.57 19.67
C LYS A 478 11.67 20.20 18.29
N PHE A 479 10.65 20.39 17.45
CA PHE A 479 10.78 21.09 16.16
C PHE A 479 9.53 21.93 15.83
N LYS A 480 9.75 23.17 15.33
CA LYS A 480 8.80 23.81 14.43
C LYS A 480 8.94 23.14 13.05
N MET A 481 8.42 21.92 12.90
CA MET A 481 8.49 21.22 11.62
C MET A 481 7.77 22.03 10.54
N THR A 482 8.45 22.19 9.42
CA THR A 482 7.93 22.80 8.20
C THR A 482 7.33 21.71 7.31
N ARG A 483 6.52 22.10 6.31
CA ARG A 483 5.95 21.12 5.36
C ARG A 483 7.01 20.25 4.64
N ASN A 484 8.26 20.70 4.57
CA ASN A 484 9.37 19.94 3.96
C ASN A 484 9.98 18.88 4.90
N ASP A 485 9.62 18.86 6.18
CA ASP A 485 10.05 17.83 7.12
C ASP A 485 9.11 16.60 7.04
N TYR A 486 7.84 16.80 6.62
CA TYR A 486 6.85 15.74 6.33
C TYR A 486 6.78 15.34 4.85
N GLU A 487 7.57 15.97 3.98
CA GLU A 487 7.64 15.69 2.55
C GLU A 487 8.31 14.32 2.30
N TYR A 488 7.55 13.36 1.78
CA TYR A 488 8.06 12.03 1.45
C TYR A 488 9.08 12.11 0.29
N LYS A 489 10.34 11.83 0.59
CA LYS A 489 11.45 11.97 -0.36
C LYS A 489 11.76 10.66 -1.06
N ALA A 490 10.92 10.34 -2.05
CA ALA A 490 11.12 9.26 -3.01
C ALA A 490 12.58 9.22 -3.52
N TYR A 491 13.27 8.12 -3.23
CA TYR A 491 14.67 7.90 -3.60
C TYR A 491 14.83 7.63 -5.10
N ALA A 492 16.06 7.78 -5.62
CA ALA A 492 16.33 7.59 -7.05
C ALA A 492 16.26 6.10 -7.43
N ARG A 493 15.25 5.72 -8.20
CA ARG A 493 15.13 4.39 -8.85
C ARG A 493 15.58 4.46 -10.31
N ASN A 494 16.03 3.32 -10.86
CA ASN A 494 16.37 3.21 -12.27
C ASN A 494 15.15 3.51 -13.16
N GLU A 495 15.35 4.29 -14.23
CA GLU A 495 14.25 4.65 -15.15
C GLU A 495 13.95 3.55 -16.19
N MET A 496 14.79 2.50 -16.26
CA MET A 496 14.65 1.34 -17.16
C MET A 496 14.85 0.02 -16.40
N SER A 497 14.19 -1.05 -16.84
CA SER A 497 14.52 -2.42 -16.44
C SER A 497 15.82 -2.87 -17.12
N LEU A 498 16.73 -3.46 -16.34
CA LEU A 498 18.05 -3.90 -16.80
C LEU A 498 18.04 -5.30 -17.44
N SER A 499 16.89 -5.99 -17.41
CA SER A 499 16.80 -7.40 -17.77
C SER A 499 17.07 -7.69 -19.25
N ASN A 500 16.78 -6.75 -20.14
CA ASN A 500 16.72 -7.02 -21.59
C ASN A 500 18.10 -7.03 -22.28
N ILE A 501 19.13 -6.35 -21.77
CA ILE A 501 20.46 -6.26 -22.43
C ILE A 501 21.59 -6.21 -21.39
N ARG A 502 22.49 -7.22 -21.40
CA ARG A 502 23.64 -7.33 -20.48
C ARG A 502 24.61 -6.13 -20.52
N ARG A 503 24.69 -5.39 -21.64
CA ARG A 503 25.46 -4.14 -21.77
C ARG A 503 24.77 -2.91 -21.15
N LEU A 504 23.44 -2.87 -21.05
CA LEU A 504 22.74 -1.76 -20.38
C LEU A 504 22.94 -1.76 -18.85
N LYS A 505 23.48 -2.86 -18.28
CA LYS A 505 23.94 -2.90 -16.89
C LYS A 505 24.90 -1.77 -16.54
N GLU A 506 25.76 -1.38 -17.48
CA GLU A 506 26.73 -0.29 -17.29
C GLU A 506 26.08 1.11 -17.29
N LEU A 507 24.80 1.21 -17.68
CA LEU A 507 23.99 2.44 -17.66
C LEU A 507 23.00 2.49 -16.49
N ASN A 508 22.96 1.46 -15.65
CA ASN A 508 22.29 1.50 -14.34
C ASN A 508 22.90 2.65 -13.53
N ILE A 509 22.08 3.53 -12.94
CA ILE A 509 22.58 4.69 -12.19
C ILE A 509 23.39 4.28 -10.96
N ASN A 510 23.22 3.03 -10.53
CA ASN A 510 23.91 2.39 -9.43
C ASN A 510 25.08 1.47 -9.87
N TYR A 511 25.51 1.48 -11.15
CA TYR A 511 26.59 0.61 -11.62
C TYR A 511 27.97 1.05 -11.09
N ASN A 512 28.70 0.13 -10.46
CA ASN A 512 30.05 0.37 -9.98
C ASN A 512 31.09 -0.11 -11.00
N HIS A 513 31.50 0.80 -11.89
CA HIS A 513 32.55 0.56 -12.90
C HIS A 513 33.90 0.07 -12.32
N LYS A 514 34.18 0.24 -11.02
CA LYS A 514 35.43 -0.23 -10.39
C LYS A 514 35.37 -1.70 -9.94
N THR A 515 34.19 -2.26 -9.74
CA THR A 515 34.00 -3.66 -9.30
C THR A 515 33.22 -4.51 -10.31
N GLY A 516 32.65 -3.90 -11.35
CA GLY A 516 31.76 -4.58 -12.31
C GLY A 516 30.39 -4.93 -11.73
N CYS A 517 30.01 -4.36 -10.58
CA CYS A 517 28.78 -4.70 -9.88
C CYS A 517 27.62 -3.77 -10.26
N GLU A 518 26.40 -4.32 -10.32
CA GLU A 518 25.15 -3.61 -10.64
C GLU A 518 24.61 -2.76 -9.47
N TYR A 519 25.41 -2.55 -8.42
CA TYR A 519 24.95 -2.18 -7.09
C TYR A 519 25.80 -1.04 -6.51
N ASP A 520 25.14 0.08 -6.20
CA ASP A 520 25.77 1.27 -5.63
C ASP A 520 25.92 1.13 -4.13
N LYS A 521 27.05 1.62 -3.62
CA LYS A 521 27.38 1.58 -2.19
C LYS A 521 26.46 2.46 -1.33
N THR A 522 25.81 3.50 -1.88
CA THR A 522 24.84 4.32 -1.10
C THR A 522 23.45 3.69 -1.08
N PHE A 523 22.95 3.18 -2.22
CA PHE A 523 21.70 2.42 -2.30
C PHE A 523 21.77 1.12 -1.49
N MET A 524 22.86 0.34 -1.64
CA MET A 524 23.09 -0.86 -0.82
C MET A 524 23.19 -0.51 0.66
N LYS A 525 23.82 0.61 1.05
CA LYS A 525 23.83 1.04 2.46
C LYS A 525 22.43 1.39 2.98
N GLN A 526 21.49 1.84 2.15
CA GLN A 526 20.09 2.05 2.55
C GLN A 526 19.32 0.72 2.68
N LEU A 527 19.52 -0.23 1.75
CA LEU A 527 19.02 -1.61 1.85
C LEU A 527 19.53 -2.31 3.13
N GLU A 528 20.84 -2.29 3.35
CA GLU A 528 21.54 -2.91 4.49
C GLU A 528 21.23 -2.26 5.83
N SER A 529 20.78 -1.00 5.86
CA SER A 529 20.39 -0.33 7.11
C SER A 529 18.90 -0.45 7.40
N ARG A 530 18.00 -0.09 6.46
CA ARG A 530 16.55 0.03 6.71
C ARG A 530 15.70 -1.14 6.24
N TYR A 531 16.11 -1.86 5.19
CA TYR A 531 15.31 -2.93 4.57
C TYR A 531 15.76 -4.34 5.00
N ARG A 532 16.46 -4.45 6.13
CA ARG A 532 16.65 -5.74 6.80
C ARG A 532 15.42 -6.07 7.65
N ALA A 533 14.94 -7.31 7.57
CA ALA A 533 13.80 -7.79 8.38
C ALA A 533 14.03 -7.71 9.89
N ASP A 534 15.29 -7.69 10.35
CA ASP A 534 15.67 -7.52 11.76
C ASP A 534 15.95 -6.07 12.19
N HIS A 535 15.85 -5.08 11.29
CA HIS A 535 16.24 -3.68 11.53
C HIS A 535 15.62 -3.06 12.80
N LEU A 536 14.31 -3.23 13.00
CA LEU A 536 13.61 -2.69 14.17
C LEU A 536 13.54 -3.67 15.35
N LYS A 537 14.03 -4.92 15.20
CA LYS A 537 13.87 -6.00 16.19
C LYS A 537 14.47 -5.64 17.55
N ASP A 538 15.64 -5.00 17.57
CA ASP A 538 16.28 -4.55 18.82
C ASP A 538 15.62 -3.29 19.39
N LYS A 539 15.07 -2.41 18.55
CA LYS A 539 14.25 -1.27 19.01
C LYS A 539 12.95 -1.75 19.65
N PHE A 540 12.29 -2.77 19.09
CA PHE A 540 11.10 -3.36 19.71
C PHE A 540 11.40 -4.17 20.96
N ARG A 541 12.52 -4.90 21.01
CA ARG A 541 13.02 -5.52 22.26
C ARG A 541 13.22 -4.47 23.35
N MET A 542 13.84 -3.35 23.01
CA MET A 542 13.99 -2.21 23.89
C MET A 542 12.61 -1.66 24.32
N MET A 543 11.68 -1.41 23.40
CA MET A 543 10.31 -0.94 23.70
C MET A 543 9.51 -1.91 24.58
N LYS A 544 9.69 -3.23 24.43
CA LYS A 544 9.09 -4.23 25.33
C LYS A 544 9.74 -4.21 26.72
N ASN A 545 11.07 -4.07 26.80
CA ASN A 545 11.77 -3.92 28.09
C ASN A 545 11.36 -2.64 28.83
N ILE A 546 11.11 -1.57 28.07
CA ILE A 546 10.62 -0.27 28.54
C ILE A 546 9.23 -0.37 29.19
N LEU A 547 8.33 -1.14 28.57
CA LEU A 547 7.09 -1.52 29.21
C LEU A 547 7.40 -2.38 30.45
N ASN A 548 8.24 -3.42 30.35
CA ASN A 548 8.43 -4.45 31.39
C ASN A 548 9.06 -4.07 32.75
N ILE A 549 9.39 -2.81 33.05
CA ILE A 549 9.91 -2.40 34.39
C ILE A 549 8.71 -2.31 35.40
N PRO A 550 8.86 -2.35 36.74
CA PRO A 550 7.70 -2.30 37.67
C PRO A 550 7.24 -0.89 38.10
#